data_AF-A0A7J6R275-F1
#
_entry.id   AF-A0A7J6R275-F1
#
_cell.length_a   1.000
_cell.length_b   1.000
_cell.length_c   1.000
_cell.angle_alpha   90.00
_cell.angle_beta   90.00
_cell.angle_gamma   90.00
#
_symmetry.space_group_name_H-M   'P 1'
#
loop_
_entity.id
_entity.type
_entity.pdbx_description
1 polymer ?
#
loop_
_entity_poly.entity_id
_entity_poly.type
_entity_poly.pdbx_seq_one_letter_code
_entity_poly.pdbx_strand_id
1 'polypeptide(L)'
;VSGNALRDSALIEALNLKFAIELTNDNLDGAKECLVDMPPRAEAELDPVTLHNIALAYMDEKPSEGFAKLNFLLQSGTVTSDDGPLGSVPKEAFVNLLHLYCKYGYYDLAADILAENPALTYSCLEPDEYDFFNCLILSQASPVEGFRQFDELARKHVDKLRKITKDVQEGRRS
;
A
#
# COMPACT_ATOMS: atom_id res chain seq x y z
N VAL A 1 17.19 25.89 12.51
CA VAL A 1 15.96 26.43 11.87
C VAL A 1 14.80 25.79 12.59
N SER A 2 13.96 26.57 13.28
CA SER A 2 12.88 26.05 14.13
C SER A 2 11.89 25.23 13.30
N GLY A 3 11.40 24.09 13.82
CA GLY A 3 10.52 23.15 13.10
C GLY A 3 9.25 23.76 12.47
N ASN A 4 8.84 24.95 12.90
CA ASN A 4 7.74 25.71 12.32
C ASN A 4 8.01 26.21 10.88
N ALA A 5 9.25 26.59 10.53
CA ALA A 5 9.56 27.10 9.19
C ALA A 5 9.53 26.02 8.09
N LEU A 6 9.73 24.75 8.47
CA LEU A 6 9.63 23.61 7.56
C LEU A 6 8.17 23.29 7.23
N ARG A 7 7.29 23.34 8.23
CA ARG A 7 5.84 23.21 8.06
C ARG A 7 5.26 24.32 7.19
N ASP A 8 5.74 25.56 7.35
CA ASP A 8 5.27 26.70 6.57
C ASP A 8 5.63 26.63 5.07
N SER A 9 6.60 25.77 4.70
CA SER A 9 7.08 25.63 3.31
C SER A 9 6.46 24.47 2.53
N ALA A 10 5.67 23.60 3.17
CA ALA A 10 5.16 22.35 2.61
C ALA A 10 6.25 21.43 2.00
N LEU A 11 7.51 21.58 2.43
CA LEU A 11 8.65 20.89 1.84
C LEU A 11 8.60 19.37 2.07
N ILE A 12 8.13 18.93 3.24
CA ILE A 12 8.02 17.51 3.56
C ILE A 12 6.95 16.85 2.69
N GLU A 13 5.80 17.51 2.56
CA GLU A 13 4.69 17.08 1.71
C GLU A 13 5.12 17.02 0.23
N ALA A 14 5.85 18.03 -0.25
CA ALA A 14 6.37 18.07 -1.62
C ALA A 14 7.40 16.94 -1.87
N LEU A 15 8.31 16.69 -0.94
CA LEU A 15 9.29 15.60 -1.06
C LEU A 15 8.65 14.21 -0.95
N ASN A 16 7.63 14.04 -0.10
CA ASN A 16 6.85 12.80 -0.03
C ASN A 16 6.06 12.55 -1.33
N LEU A 17 5.49 13.59 -1.93
CA LEU A 17 4.83 13.47 -3.22
C LEU A 17 5.84 13.13 -4.33
N LYS A 18 7.01 13.80 -4.35
CA LYS A 18 8.08 13.50 -5.30
C LYS A 18 8.56 12.06 -5.16
N PHE A 19 8.77 11.59 -3.92
CA PHE A 19 9.09 10.18 -3.63
C PHE A 19 8.08 9.23 -4.27
N ALA A 20 6.78 9.46 -4.07
CA ALA A 20 5.73 8.60 -4.61
C ALA A 20 5.73 8.57 -6.15
N ILE A 21 6.01 9.71 -6.80
CA ILE A 21 6.14 9.81 -8.26
C ILE A 21 7.34 9.01 -8.76
N GLU A 22 8.51 9.18 -8.13
CA GLU A 22 9.72 8.44 -8.50
C GLU A 22 9.54 6.93 -8.34
N LEU A 23 8.90 6.49 -7.25
CA LEU A 23 8.60 5.08 -7.02
C LEU A 23 7.62 4.52 -8.06
N THR A 24 6.62 5.31 -8.47
CA THR A 24 5.67 4.94 -9.55
C THR A 24 6.37 4.79 -10.90
N ASN A 25 7.44 5.56 -11.13
CA ASN A 25 8.26 5.49 -12.34
C ASN A 25 9.36 4.40 -12.27
N ASP A 26 9.33 3.54 -11.25
CA ASP A 26 10.35 2.52 -11.00
C ASP A 26 11.77 3.10 -10.79
N ASN A 27 11.86 4.37 -10.40
CA ASN A 27 13.12 5.06 -10.12
C ASN A 27 13.42 5.03 -8.62
N LEU A 28 13.87 3.88 -8.11
CA LEU A 28 14.14 3.69 -6.69
C LEU A 28 15.27 4.60 -6.17
N ASP A 29 16.29 4.86 -6.99
CA ASP A 29 17.41 5.72 -6.61
C ASP A 29 16.95 7.18 -6.44
N GLY A 30 16.13 7.69 -7.36
CA GLY A 30 15.52 9.02 -7.24
C GLY A 30 14.56 9.12 -6.06
N ALA A 31 13.82 8.05 -5.75
CA ALA A 31 12.98 7.99 -4.57
C ALA A 31 13.84 8.10 -3.28
N LYS A 32 14.94 7.35 -3.19
CA LYS A 32 15.86 7.45 -2.04
C LYS A 32 16.51 8.83 -1.91
N GLU A 33 16.88 9.47 -3.02
CA GLU A 33 17.40 10.83 -3.02
C GLU A 33 16.42 11.81 -2.38
N CYS A 34 15.10 11.68 -2.67
CA CYS A 34 14.08 12.51 -2.04
C CYS A 34 14.04 12.39 -0.51
N LEU A 35 14.35 11.20 0.03
CA LEU A 35 14.43 10.97 1.48
C LEU A 35 15.70 11.59 2.09
N VAL A 36 16.81 11.62 1.32
CA VAL A 36 18.07 12.27 1.73
C VAL A 36 17.94 13.79 1.72
N ASP A 37 17.18 14.33 0.76
CA ASP A 37 16.88 15.76 0.65
C ASP A 37 15.94 16.27 1.76
N MET A 38 15.33 15.37 2.53
CA MET A 38 14.50 15.77 3.66
C MET A 38 15.36 16.39 4.77
N PRO A 39 14.87 17.45 5.43
CA PRO A 39 15.49 18.00 6.61
C PRO A 39 15.76 16.92 7.66
N PRO A 40 16.95 16.92 8.30
CA PRO A 40 17.30 15.93 9.31
C PRO A 40 16.35 16.05 10.51
N ARG A 41 15.71 14.94 10.85
CA ARG A 41 14.76 14.79 11.95
C ARG A 41 15.06 13.50 12.71
N ALA A 42 14.75 13.44 13.99
CA ALA A 42 14.81 12.17 14.72
C ALA A 42 13.73 11.21 14.20
N GLU A 43 13.95 9.90 14.26
CA GLU A 43 12.96 8.90 13.80
C GLU A 43 11.61 9.07 14.52
N ALA A 44 11.62 9.43 15.80
CA ALA A 44 10.43 9.71 16.60
C ALA A 44 9.64 10.97 16.16
N GLU A 45 10.23 11.84 15.33
CA GLU A 45 9.64 13.07 14.81
C GLU A 45 9.18 12.93 13.35
N LEU A 46 9.36 11.74 12.76
CA LEU A 46 8.92 11.48 11.40
C LEU A 46 7.40 11.37 11.36
N ASP A 47 6.82 12.03 10.37
CA ASP A 47 5.40 11.87 10.07
C ASP A 47 5.12 10.48 9.48
N PRO A 48 3.87 9.98 9.59
CA PRO A 48 3.49 8.65 9.11
C PRO A 48 3.81 8.39 7.63
N VAL A 49 3.70 9.40 6.78
CA VAL A 49 3.94 9.29 5.33
C VAL A 49 5.43 9.13 5.06
N THR A 50 6.28 9.95 5.68
CA THR A 50 7.73 9.81 5.57
C THR A 50 8.20 8.45 6.09
N LEU A 51 7.67 8.00 7.23
CA LEU A 51 8.02 6.69 7.79
C LEU A 51 7.60 5.54 6.86
N HIS A 52 6.43 5.65 6.23
CA HIS A 52 5.95 4.70 5.23
C HIS A 52 6.87 4.67 4.00
N ASN A 53 7.24 5.83 3.46
CA ASN A 53 8.13 5.95 2.31
C ASN A 53 9.51 5.36 2.59
N ILE A 54 10.07 5.60 3.78
CA ILE A 54 11.33 4.98 4.21
C ILE A 54 11.21 3.46 4.25
N ALA A 55 10.12 2.92 4.80
CA ALA A 55 9.91 1.48 4.83
C ALA A 55 9.92 0.89 3.42
N LEU A 56 9.20 1.50 2.47
CA LEU A 56 9.15 1.04 1.07
C LEU A 56 10.50 1.14 0.36
N ALA A 57 11.20 2.27 0.51
CA ALA A 57 12.44 2.55 -0.21
C ALA A 57 13.56 1.53 0.07
N TYR A 58 13.58 0.99 1.28
CA TYR A 58 14.62 0.09 1.75
C TYR A 58 14.15 -1.36 1.92
N MET A 59 12.99 -1.73 1.39
CA MET A 59 12.47 -3.10 1.51
C MET A 59 13.45 -4.15 0.98
N ASP A 60 14.11 -3.89 -0.16
CA ASP A 60 15.01 -4.87 -0.78
C ASP A 60 16.38 -4.95 -0.07
N GLU A 61 16.76 -3.93 0.70
CA GLU A 61 18.02 -3.91 1.47
C GLU A 61 17.83 -4.43 2.90
N LYS A 62 16.72 -4.00 3.54
CA LYS A 62 16.44 -4.21 4.97
C LYS A 62 14.95 -4.50 5.19
N PRO A 63 14.45 -5.65 4.71
CA PRO A 63 13.02 -5.97 4.78
C PRO A 63 12.50 -6.01 6.22
N SER A 64 13.29 -6.51 7.18
CA SER A 64 12.88 -6.58 8.59
C SER A 64 12.63 -5.19 9.21
N GLU A 65 13.47 -4.19 8.89
CA GLU A 65 13.26 -2.82 9.36
C GLU A 65 12.03 -2.19 8.70
N GLY A 66 11.81 -2.45 7.40
CA GLY A 66 10.62 -1.99 6.67
C GLY A 66 9.33 -2.56 7.24
N PHE A 67 9.27 -3.88 7.48
CA PHE A 67 8.12 -4.52 8.11
C PHE A 67 7.85 -3.99 9.51
N ALA A 68 8.88 -3.77 10.34
CA ALA A 68 8.69 -3.21 11.67
C ALA A 68 8.05 -1.81 11.64
N LYS A 69 8.47 -0.96 10.70
CA LYS A 69 7.90 0.39 10.49
C LYS A 69 6.46 0.33 10.01
N LEU A 70 6.13 -0.54 9.05
CA LEU A 70 4.76 -0.69 8.55
C LEU A 70 3.80 -1.24 9.62
N ASN A 71 4.24 -2.24 10.39
CA ASN A 71 3.45 -2.75 11.51
C ASN A 71 3.28 -1.69 12.62
N PHE A 72 4.32 -0.91 12.89
CA PHE A 72 4.23 0.22 13.81
C PHE A 72 3.19 1.25 13.33
N LEU A 73 3.15 1.58 12.05
CA LEU A 73 2.15 2.49 11.48
C LEU A 73 0.72 1.96 11.64
N LEU A 74 0.50 0.67 11.42
CA LEU A 74 -0.81 0.04 11.61
C LEU A 74 -1.26 0.06 13.08
N GLN A 75 -0.35 -0.28 14.00
CA GLN A 75 -0.63 -0.29 15.43
C GLN A 75 -0.81 1.13 16.00
N SER A 76 -0.06 2.10 15.48
CA SER A 76 -0.05 3.47 15.98
C SER A 76 -1.27 4.29 15.56
N GLY A 77 -2.09 3.79 14.64
CA GLY A 77 -3.14 4.60 14.03
C GLY A 77 -4.50 3.93 13.87
N THR A 78 -4.87 3.05 14.81
CA THR A 78 -6.30 2.79 15.03
C THR A 78 -6.95 4.02 15.68
N VAL A 79 -7.78 4.72 14.90
CA VAL A 79 -8.79 5.71 15.30
C VAL A 79 -8.29 7.15 15.51
N THR A 80 -8.56 8.03 14.54
CA THR A 80 -9.53 9.12 14.72
C THR A 80 -10.18 9.47 13.38
N SER A 81 -11.47 9.17 13.30
CA SER A 81 -12.46 9.91 12.52
C SER A 81 -12.32 11.41 12.75
N ASP A 82 -12.37 12.19 11.68
CA ASP A 82 -12.63 13.63 11.64
C ASP A 82 -11.71 14.53 12.51
N ASP A 83 -11.07 15.51 11.87
CA ASP A 83 -10.39 16.67 12.47
C ASP A 83 -8.97 16.51 13.06
N GLY A 84 -7.92 16.70 12.23
CA GLY A 84 -6.59 17.11 12.72
C GLY A 84 -5.41 16.98 11.73
N PRO A 85 -4.40 17.87 11.76
CA PRO A 85 -3.33 18.00 10.75
C PRO A 85 -2.17 17.00 10.90
N LEU A 86 -2.38 15.90 11.64
CA LEU A 86 -1.40 14.83 11.76
C LEU A 86 -2.04 13.58 11.15
N GLY A 87 -1.66 13.32 9.90
CA GLY A 87 -2.39 12.52 8.94
C GLY A 87 -2.86 11.16 9.44
N SER A 88 -4.07 10.79 9.01
CA SER A 88 -4.53 9.41 8.98
C SER A 88 -3.43 8.48 8.51
N VAL A 89 -3.34 7.27 9.08
CA VAL A 89 -2.48 6.20 8.55
C VAL A 89 -2.70 6.12 7.03
N PRO A 90 -1.64 6.14 6.21
CA PRO A 90 -1.79 5.94 4.78
C PRO A 90 -2.57 4.64 4.59
N LYS A 91 -3.72 4.68 3.93
CA LYS A 91 -4.48 3.45 3.62
C LYS A 91 -3.61 2.47 2.84
N GLU A 92 -2.69 3.05 2.08
CA GLU A 92 -1.61 2.42 1.35
C GLU A 92 -0.68 1.62 2.28
N ALA A 93 -0.49 1.98 3.55
CA ALA A 93 0.35 1.22 4.49
C ALA A 93 -0.19 -0.19 4.74
N PHE A 94 -1.51 -0.33 4.88
CA PHE A 94 -2.16 -1.63 5.03
C PHE A 94 -2.01 -2.48 3.78
N VAL A 95 -2.37 -1.92 2.61
CA VAL A 95 -2.34 -2.63 1.32
C VAL A 95 -0.92 -2.99 0.92
N ASN A 96 0.03 -2.07 1.06
CA ASN A 96 1.44 -2.32 0.79
C ASN A 96 2.03 -3.36 1.73
N LEU A 97 1.63 -3.39 3.01
CA LEU A 97 2.08 -4.44 3.92
C LEU A 97 1.61 -5.83 3.45
N LEU A 98 0.35 -5.96 3.03
CA LEU A 98 -0.18 -7.22 2.47
C LEU A 98 0.61 -7.64 1.22
N HIS A 99 0.82 -6.72 0.28
CA HIS A 99 1.63 -7.00 -0.91
C HIS A 99 3.06 -7.42 -0.56
N LEU A 100 3.68 -6.76 0.41
CA LEU A 100 5.04 -7.09 0.83
C LEU A 100 5.10 -8.44 1.54
N TYR A 101 4.15 -8.77 2.42
CA TYR A 101 4.09 -10.10 3.01
C TYR A 101 3.95 -11.17 1.94
N CYS A 102 3.07 -10.98 0.95
CA CYS A 102 2.94 -11.91 -0.15
C CYS A 102 4.19 -11.98 -1.05
N LYS A 103 4.85 -10.84 -1.34
CA LYS A 103 6.09 -10.76 -2.14
C LYS A 103 7.23 -11.53 -1.48
N TYR A 104 7.34 -11.44 -0.15
CA TYR A 104 8.41 -12.07 0.63
C TYR A 104 8.05 -13.47 1.17
N GLY A 105 6.86 -13.98 0.85
CA GLY A 105 6.44 -15.35 1.22
C GLY A 105 5.86 -15.49 2.63
N TYR A 106 5.54 -14.40 3.31
CA TYR A 106 4.93 -14.38 4.64
C TYR A 106 3.39 -14.48 4.57
N TYR A 107 2.88 -15.54 3.96
CA TYR A 107 1.44 -15.68 3.69
C TYR A 107 0.60 -15.85 4.96
N ASP A 108 1.13 -16.50 5.99
CA ASP A 108 0.45 -16.63 7.28
C ASP A 108 0.22 -15.27 7.93
N LEU A 109 1.24 -14.40 7.93
CA LEU A 109 1.12 -13.02 8.43
C LEU A 109 0.15 -12.18 7.61
N ALA A 110 0.10 -12.38 6.29
CA ALA A 110 -0.90 -11.72 5.45
C ALA A 110 -2.33 -12.17 5.80
N ALA A 111 -2.52 -13.46 6.05
CA ALA A 111 -3.80 -14.02 6.48
C ALA A 111 -4.23 -13.48 7.85
N ASP A 112 -3.31 -13.45 8.82
CA ASP A 112 -3.55 -12.91 10.16
C ASP A 112 -3.97 -11.43 10.09
N ILE A 113 -3.25 -10.60 9.32
CA ILE A 113 -3.61 -9.19 9.15
C ILE A 113 -5.01 -9.01 8.56
N LEU A 114 -5.39 -9.79 7.54
CA LEU A 114 -6.73 -9.74 6.95
C LEU A 114 -7.82 -10.16 7.95
N ALA A 115 -7.55 -11.19 8.76
CA ALA A 115 -8.48 -11.72 9.75
C ALA A 115 -8.65 -10.79 10.97
N GLU A 116 -7.57 -10.17 11.43
CA GLU A 116 -7.56 -9.28 12.60
C GLU A 116 -8.10 -7.88 12.30
N ASN A 117 -8.09 -7.45 11.03
CA ASN A 117 -8.43 -6.08 10.63
C ASN A 117 -9.60 -5.99 9.61
N PRO A 118 -10.77 -6.58 9.88
CA PRO A 118 -11.88 -6.62 8.91
C PRO A 118 -12.39 -5.24 8.48
N ALA A 119 -12.32 -4.25 9.38
CA ALA A 119 -12.72 -2.86 9.07
C ALA A 119 -11.75 -2.18 8.10
N LEU A 120 -10.44 -2.45 8.22
CA LEU A 120 -9.44 -1.94 7.28
C LEU A 120 -9.53 -2.66 5.94
N THR A 121 -9.70 -3.98 5.96
CA THR A 121 -9.96 -4.80 4.75
C THR A 121 -11.11 -4.22 3.94
N TYR A 122 -12.26 -3.93 4.57
CA TYR A 122 -13.43 -3.38 3.85
C TYR A 122 -13.23 -1.95 3.35
N SER A 123 -12.40 -1.14 4.01
CA SER A 123 -12.23 0.28 3.68
C SER A 123 -11.04 0.58 2.77
N CYS A 124 -10.06 -0.32 2.69
CA CYS A 124 -8.80 -0.12 1.99
C CYS A 124 -8.62 -1.06 0.78
N LEU A 125 -9.36 -2.17 0.70
CA LEU A 125 -9.26 -3.11 -0.42
C LEU A 125 -10.54 -3.10 -1.25
N GLU A 126 -10.36 -3.04 -2.58
CA GLU A 126 -11.45 -3.35 -3.49
C GLU A 126 -11.80 -4.85 -3.44
N PRO A 127 -13.04 -5.25 -3.75
CA PRO A 127 -13.44 -6.66 -3.72
C PRO A 127 -12.55 -7.57 -4.58
N ASP A 128 -12.11 -7.09 -5.74
CA ASP A 128 -11.24 -7.86 -6.63
C ASP A 128 -9.81 -8.01 -6.05
N GLU A 129 -9.31 -7.03 -5.28
CA GLU A 129 -8.01 -7.10 -4.61
C GLU A 129 -8.07 -8.07 -3.42
N TYR A 130 -9.16 -8.02 -2.63
CA TYR A 130 -9.40 -8.98 -1.57
C TYR A 130 -9.47 -10.42 -2.09
N ASP A 131 -10.23 -10.64 -3.17
CA ASP A 131 -10.32 -11.95 -3.83
C ASP A 131 -8.93 -12.42 -4.30
N PHE A 132 -8.11 -11.51 -4.86
CA PHE A 132 -6.74 -11.81 -5.27
C PHE A 132 -5.86 -12.25 -4.10
N PHE A 133 -5.84 -11.52 -2.98
CA PHE A 133 -5.07 -11.90 -1.80
C PHE A 133 -5.51 -13.26 -1.24
N ASN A 134 -6.81 -13.53 -1.18
CA ASN A 134 -7.32 -14.83 -0.74
C ASN A 134 -6.86 -15.96 -1.65
N CYS A 135 -6.96 -15.79 -2.97
CA CYS A 135 -6.46 -16.79 -3.92
C CYS A 135 -4.96 -17.04 -3.73
N LEU A 136 -4.19 -15.97 -3.50
CA LEU A 136 -2.74 -16.04 -3.34
C LEU A 136 -2.34 -16.77 -2.05
N ILE A 137 -2.97 -16.44 -0.92
CA ILE A 137 -2.77 -17.10 0.36
C ILE A 137 -3.22 -18.56 0.29
N LEU A 138 -4.40 -18.83 -0.28
CA LEU A 138 -4.93 -20.18 -0.43
C LEU A 138 -4.03 -21.05 -1.30
N SER A 139 -3.43 -20.50 -2.35
CA SER A 139 -2.53 -21.25 -3.24
C SER A 139 -1.31 -21.82 -2.52
N GLN A 140 -0.94 -21.25 -1.36
CA GLN A 140 0.18 -21.73 -0.55
C GLN A 140 -0.24 -22.90 0.35
N ALA A 141 -1.46 -22.84 0.89
CA ALA A 141 -2.02 -23.94 1.68
C ALA A 141 -2.51 -25.11 0.81
N SER A 142 -3.11 -24.79 -0.34
CA SER A 142 -3.78 -25.70 -1.27
C SER A 142 -3.64 -25.19 -2.71
N PRO A 143 -2.56 -25.58 -3.43
CA PRO A 143 -2.30 -25.08 -4.78
C PRO A 143 -3.45 -25.36 -5.75
N VAL A 144 -4.06 -26.55 -5.67
CA VAL A 144 -5.15 -26.94 -6.57
C VAL A 144 -6.38 -26.04 -6.40
N GLU A 145 -6.77 -25.77 -5.15
CA GLU A 145 -7.92 -24.90 -4.88
C GLU A 145 -7.62 -23.43 -5.17
N GLY A 146 -6.41 -22.98 -4.84
CA GLY A 146 -5.96 -21.63 -5.15
C GLY A 146 -5.96 -21.34 -6.65
N PHE A 147 -5.38 -22.22 -7.48
CA PHE A 147 -5.42 -22.08 -8.94
C PHE A 147 -6.85 -22.12 -9.49
N ARG A 148 -7.71 -22.98 -8.94
CA ARG A 148 -9.13 -23.02 -9.34
C ARG A 148 -9.83 -21.69 -9.06
N GLN A 149 -9.58 -21.05 -7.92
CA GLN A 149 -10.15 -19.73 -7.62
C GLN A 149 -9.54 -18.63 -8.48
N PHE A 150 -8.24 -18.68 -8.78
CA PHE A 150 -7.62 -17.76 -9.74
C PHE A 150 -8.25 -17.86 -11.14
N ASP A 151 -8.54 -19.07 -11.61
CA ASP A 151 -9.24 -19.28 -12.88
C ASP A 151 -10.66 -18.68 -12.86
N GLU A 152 -11.37 -18.79 -11.74
CA GLU A 152 -12.70 -18.17 -11.56
C GLU A 152 -12.61 -16.64 -11.58
N LEU A 153 -11.63 -16.07 -10.88
CA LEU A 153 -11.38 -14.63 -10.87
C LEU A 153 -11.02 -14.12 -12.27
N ALA A 154 -10.15 -14.85 -13.00
CA ALA A 154 -9.80 -14.53 -14.38
C ALA A 154 -11.02 -14.52 -15.31
N ARG A 155 -11.93 -15.50 -15.18
CA ARG A 155 -13.18 -15.54 -15.96
C ARG A 155 -14.08 -14.34 -15.66
N LYS A 156 -14.24 -13.97 -14.38
CA LYS A 156 -15.01 -12.78 -13.94
C LYS A 156 -14.49 -11.51 -14.63
N HIS A 157 -13.17 -11.32 -14.70
CA HIS A 157 -12.57 -10.18 -15.40
C HIS A 157 -12.77 -10.23 -16.92
N VAL A 158 -12.64 -11.40 -17.55
CA VAL A 158 -12.90 -11.58 -18.99
C VAL A 158 -14.34 -11.18 -19.34
N ASP A 159 -15.32 -11.59 -18.53
CA ASP A 159 -16.72 -11.25 -18.77
C ASP A 159 -17.00 -9.75 -18.55
N LYS A 160 -16.36 -9.13 -17.55
CA LYS A 160 -16.41 -7.67 -17.34
C LYS A 160 -15.85 -6.91 -18.56
N LEU A 161 -14.73 -7.34 -19.11
CA LEU A 161 -14.12 -6.76 -20.32
C LEU A 161 -15.02 -6.91 -21.56
N ARG A 162 -15.64 -8.08 -21.74
CA ARG A 162 -16.59 -8.32 -22.83
C ARG A 162 -17.78 -7.37 -22.76
N LYS A 163 -18.33 -7.16 -21.56
CA LYS A 163 -19.44 -6.22 -21.33
C LYS A 163 -19.05 -4.80 -21.68
N ILE A 164 -17.94 -4.30 -21.13
CA ILE A 164 -17.44 -2.94 -21.41
C ILE A 164 -17.18 -2.75 -22.90
N THR A 165 -16.58 -3.74 -23.57
CA THR A 165 -16.32 -3.68 -25.01
C THR A 165 -17.61 -3.54 -25.82
N LYS A 166 -18.66 -4.28 -25.42
CA LYS A 166 -19.98 -4.20 -26.05
C LYS A 166 -20.59 -2.81 -25.86
N ASP A 167 -20.56 -2.29 -24.63
CA ASP A 167 -21.11 -0.97 -24.30
C ASP A 167 -20.40 0.15 -25.09
N VAL A 168 -19.07 0.08 -25.21
CA VAL A 168 -18.29 1.04 -26.02
C VAL A 168 -18.62 0.94 -27.51
N GLN A 169 -18.84 -0.26 -28.04
CA GLN A 169 -19.22 -0.45 -29.44
C GLN A 169 -20.63 0.08 -29.73
N GLU A 170 -21.58 -0.10 -28.81
CA GLU A 170 -22.94 0.42 -28.91
C GLU A 170 -22.95 1.95 -28.84
N GLY A 171 -22.20 2.55 -27.89
CA GLY A 171 -22.08 4.01 -27.78
C GLY A 171 -21.37 4.70 -28.95
N ARG A 172 -20.53 3.98 -29.71
CA ARG A 172 -19.94 4.50 -30.96
C ARG A 172 -20.90 4.46 -32.16
N ARG A 173 -22.00 3.70 -32.06
CA ARG A 173 -23.00 3.54 -33.11
C ARG A 173 -24.23 4.44 -32.93
N SER A 174 -24.40 5.02 -31.75
CA SER A 174 -25.37 6.08 -31.42
C SER A 174 -24.83 7.46 -31.74
#